data_AF-A0A7C3CBJ9-F1
#
_entry.id   AF-A0A7C3CBJ9-F1
#
_cell.length_a   1.000
_cell.length_b   1.000
_cell.length_c   1.000
_cell.angle_alpha   90.00
_cell.angle_beta   90.00
_cell.angle_gamma   90.00
#
_symmetry.space_group_name_H-M   'P 1'
#
loop_
_entity.id
_entity.type
_entity.pdbx_description
1 polymer ?
#
loop_
_entity_poly.entity_id
_entity_poly.type
_entity_poly.pdbx_seq_one_letter_code
_entity_poly.pdbx_strand_id
1 'polypeptide(L)'
;MKELQNLLKVALLFAFVFSISITTNAQCTSWKDLEKGSAEKETAETSYQIYKDHLKAKNYEAALVAWEKLMATAPIADGKRISPFWDGIKIMKELNKKEADAAKKTERNARIVKLHEQCIQCLESKAIKLKKANTDALLKAKVADQLARQAEDMFKVVKSSPAEIYAVAKKAVEMGGKDITYKVLHPYASSVVALYQAGKVPAEEARKAHDLLNDIADDNIIKQEELANKYAEEKNAKKEKRANDYSKLYTKYKIRMNKEFKKV
;
A
#
# COMPACT_ATOMS: atom_id res chain seq x y z
N MET A 1 21.92 -34.76 -49.37
CA MET A 1 21.81 -35.45 -48.06
C MET A 1 22.83 -34.99 -47.01
N LYS A 2 24.05 -34.53 -47.37
CA LYS A 2 24.99 -33.91 -46.41
C LYS A 2 24.53 -32.53 -45.88
N GLU A 3 23.85 -31.74 -46.70
CA GLU A 3 23.32 -30.41 -46.29
C GLU A 3 22.16 -30.50 -45.28
N LEU A 4 21.35 -31.57 -45.33
CA LEU A 4 20.24 -31.79 -44.39
C LEU A 4 20.74 -32.23 -43.01
N GLN A 5 21.90 -32.91 -42.95
CA GLN A 5 22.54 -33.34 -41.70
C GLN A 5 23.23 -32.18 -40.96
N ASN A 6 23.67 -31.15 -41.67
CA ASN A 6 24.24 -29.95 -41.05
C ASN A 6 23.16 -29.00 -40.50
N LEU A 7 21.98 -28.94 -41.14
CA LEU A 7 20.82 -28.20 -40.61
C LEU A 7 20.24 -28.84 -39.33
N LEU A 8 20.29 -30.17 -39.21
CA LEU A 8 19.91 -30.89 -37.99
C LEU A 8 20.89 -30.70 -36.83
N LYS A 9 22.18 -30.42 -37.10
CA LYS A 9 23.19 -30.14 -36.06
C LYS A 9 23.17 -28.70 -35.56
N VAL A 10 22.70 -27.76 -36.38
CA VAL A 10 22.52 -26.35 -35.97
C VAL A 10 21.20 -26.15 -35.21
N ALA A 11 20.17 -26.96 -35.49
CA ALA A 11 18.90 -26.93 -34.75
C ALA A 11 18.99 -27.52 -33.33
N LEU A 12 20.07 -28.25 -32.99
CA LEU A 12 20.23 -28.92 -31.68
C LEU A 12 21.04 -28.10 -30.66
N LEU A 13 21.49 -26.90 -31.01
CA LEU A 13 22.26 -26.00 -30.14
C LEU A 13 21.47 -24.77 -29.62
N PHE A 14 20.17 -24.70 -29.91
CA PHE A 14 19.28 -23.59 -29.50
C PHE A 14 18.12 -24.01 -28.58
N ALA A 15 18.32 -25.05 -27.76
CA ALA A 15 17.33 -25.53 -26.80
C ALA A 15 17.86 -25.60 -25.36
N PHE A 16 18.64 -24.59 -24.96
CA PHE A 16 18.89 -24.32 -23.53
C PHE A 16 18.65 -22.84 -23.24
N VAL A 17 17.45 -22.36 -23.59
CA VAL A 17 16.90 -21.22 -22.88
C VAL A 17 16.63 -21.72 -21.47
N PHE A 18 17.58 -21.46 -20.57
CA PHE A 18 17.39 -21.58 -19.15
C PHE A 18 16.27 -20.59 -18.81
N SER A 19 15.03 -21.08 -18.85
CA SER A 19 13.90 -20.41 -18.23
C SER A 19 14.24 -20.35 -16.75
N ILE A 20 14.92 -19.27 -16.35
CA ILE A 20 14.86 -18.83 -14.96
C ILE A 20 13.39 -18.52 -14.77
N SER A 21 12.64 -19.52 -14.32
CA SER A 21 11.38 -19.32 -13.64
C SER A 21 11.73 -18.43 -12.47
N ILE A 22 11.65 -17.11 -12.66
CA ILE A 22 11.69 -16.16 -11.57
C ILE A 22 10.50 -16.56 -10.72
N THR A 23 10.78 -17.30 -9.65
CA THR A 23 9.76 -17.72 -8.73
C THR A 23 9.11 -16.45 -8.21
N THR A 24 7.84 -16.26 -8.56
CA THR A 24 6.99 -15.16 -8.10
C THR A 24 6.88 -15.11 -6.57
N ASN A 25 7.45 -16.09 -5.86
CA ASN A 25 7.56 -16.16 -4.40
C ASN A 25 8.70 -15.32 -3.79
N ALA A 26 9.72 -14.91 -4.55
CA ALA A 26 10.85 -14.14 -4.00
C ALA A 26 10.43 -12.76 -3.44
N GLN A 27 9.29 -12.23 -3.92
CA GLN A 27 8.80 -10.92 -3.49
C GLN A 27 8.19 -10.92 -2.08
N CYS A 28 7.93 -12.10 -1.51
CA CYS A 28 7.31 -12.25 -0.20
C CYS A 28 8.07 -13.23 0.71
N THR A 29 9.40 -13.31 0.56
CA THR A 29 10.24 -14.19 1.38
C THR A 29 10.35 -13.68 2.82
N SER A 30 10.19 -14.59 3.78
CA SER A 30 10.45 -14.39 5.19
C SER A 30 11.85 -14.90 5.53
N TRP A 31 12.53 -14.32 6.52
CA TRP A 31 13.81 -14.86 7.00
C TRP A 31 13.66 -16.24 7.68
N LYS A 32 12.42 -16.69 7.90
CA LYS A 32 12.12 -18.08 8.32
C LYS A 32 12.16 -19.08 7.17
N ASP A 33 12.05 -18.59 5.94
CA ASP A 33 12.14 -19.42 4.73
C ASP A 33 13.61 -19.60 4.31
N LEU A 34 14.51 -18.80 4.88
CA LEU A 34 15.96 -18.90 4.67
C LEU A 34 16.55 -20.02 5.53
N GLU A 35 17.66 -20.59 5.03
CA GLU A 35 18.38 -21.66 5.71
C GLU A 35 18.79 -21.26 7.13
N LYS A 36 18.61 -22.19 8.07
CA LYS A 36 18.91 -21.94 9.48
C LYS A 36 20.43 -21.84 9.67
N GLY A 37 20.89 -20.68 10.17
CA GLY A 37 22.32 -20.42 10.38
C GLY A 37 23.03 -19.89 9.15
N SER A 38 22.31 -19.59 8.06
CA SER A 38 22.91 -18.98 6.89
C SER A 38 23.24 -17.50 7.12
N ALA A 39 24.28 -17.01 6.45
CA ALA A 39 24.69 -15.61 6.51
C ALA A 39 23.60 -14.67 5.99
N GLU A 40 22.78 -15.10 5.02
CA GLU A 40 21.65 -14.34 4.50
C GLU A 40 20.59 -14.11 5.57
N LYS A 41 20.28 -15.15 6.35
CA LYS A 41 19.31 -15.05 7.44
C LYS A 41 19.80 -14.11 8.54
N GLU A 42 21.04 -14.28 8.98
CA GLU A 42 21.65 -13.41 9.99
C GLU A 42 21.70 -11.95 9.51
N THR A 43 22.06 -11.74 8.24
CA THR A 43 22.07 -10.42 7.61
C THR A 43 20.67 -9.81 7.56
N ALA A 44 19.63 -10.59 7.24
CA ALA A 44 18.26 -10.11 7.19
C ALA A 44 17.75 -9.69 8.58
N GLU A 45 17.96 -10.52 9.59
CA GLU A 45 17.58 -10.24 10.98
C GLU A 45 18.33 -9.02 11.55
N THR A 46 19.63 -8.92 11.26
CA THR A 46 20.49 -7.80 11.67
C THR A 46 20.09 -6.51 10.95
N SER A 47 19.87 -6.56 9.64
CA SER A 47 19.42 -5.42 8.84
C SER A 47 18.07 -4.92 9.32
N TYR A 48 17.16 -5.83 9.69
CA TYR A 48 15.88 -5.49 10.31
C TYR A 48 16.08 -4.65 11.59
N GLN A 49 16.93 -5.10 12.49
CA GLN A 49 17.18 -4.38 13.74
C GLN A 49 17.82 -3.00 13.49
N ILE A 50 18.87 -2.95 12.65
CA ILE A 50 19.60 -1.73 12.33
C ILE A 50 18.66 -0.67 11.72
N TYR A 51 17.85 -1.03 10.72
CA TYR A 51 16.96 -0.04 10.11
C TYR A 51 15.89 0.45 11.09
N LYS A 52 15.36 -0.43 11.97
CA LYS A 52 14.39 -0.01 12.99
C LYS A 52 14.99 0.98 13.97
N ASP A 53 16.25 0.83 14.35
CA ASP A 53 16.92 1.74 15.27
C ASP A 53 17.22 3.09 14.62
N HIS A 54 17.73 3.11 13.38
CA HIS A 54 17.87 4.35 12.63
C HIS A 54 16.53 5.04 12.37
N LEU A 55 15.46 4.29 12.10
CA LEU A 55 14.12 4.84 11.92
C LEU A 55 13.56 5.47 13.20
N LYS A 56 13.84 4.90 14.39
CA LYS A 56 13.51 5.52 15.68
C LYS A 56 14.31 6.81 15.89
N ALA A 57 15.58 6.81 15.54
CA ALA A 57 16.47 7.97 15.59
C ALA A 57 16.20 9.01 14.48
N LYS A 58 15.25 8.74 13.56
CA LYS A 58 14.96 9.56 12.37
C LYS A 58 16.16 9.79 11.44
N ASN A 59 17.13 8.89 11.46
CA ASN A 59 18.22 8.87 10.50
C ASN A 59 17.75 8.09 9.26
N TYR A 60 17.06 8.77 8.34
CA TYR A 60 16.37 8.12 7.23
C TYR A 60 17.33 7.60 6.16
N GLU A 61 18.46 8.26 5.98
CA GLU A 61 19.51 7.88 5.04
C GLU A 61 20.15 6.54 5.47
N ALA A 62 20.57 6.42 6.73
CA ALA A 62 21.11 5.16 7.26
C ALA A 62 20.04 4.07 7.36
N ALA A 63 18.80 4.45 7.70
CA ALA A 63 17.67 3.52 7.71
C ALA A 63 17.42 2.94 6.31
N LEU A 64 17.52 3.75 5.24
CA LEU A 64 17.29 3.30 3.87
C LEU A 64 18.27 2.18 3.48
N VAL A 65 19.57 2.35 3.76
CA VAL A 65 20.61 1.38 3.41
C VAL A 65 20.35 0.01 4.05
N ALA A 66 20.06 -0.01 5.36
CA ALA A 66 19.75 -1.27 6.05
C ALA A 66 18.38 -1.84 5.63
N TRP A 67 17.41 -0.99 5.36
CA TRP A 67 16.09 -1.41 4.88
C TRP A 67 16.16 -2.06 3.48
N GLU A 68 16.97 -1.53 2.56
CA GLU A 68 17.16 -2.11 1.22
C GLU A 68 17.77 -3.51 1.30
N LYS A 69 18.76 -3.71 2.17
CA LYS A 69 19.35 -5.03 2.44
C LYS A 69 18.32 -6.04 2.93
N LEU A 70 17.44 -5.63 3.85
CA LEU A 70 16.33 -6.48 4.28
C LEU A 70 15.36 -6.77 3.12
N MET A 71 14.98 -5.75 2.36
CA MET A 71 14.00 -5.90 1.27
C MET A 71 14.52 -6.73 0.10
N ALA A 72 15.83 -6.91 -0.04
CA ALA A 72 16.43 -7.79 -1.02
C ALA A 72 16.38 -9.27 -0.60
N THR A 73 16.34 -9.58 0.70
CA THR A 73 16.48 -10.95 1.23
C THR A 73 15.20 -11.47 1.88
N ALA A 74 14.57 -10.66 2.72
CA ALA A 74 13.36 -11.03 3.47
C ALA A 74 12.36 -9.86 3.55
N PRO A 75 11.68 -9.49 2.44
CA PRO A 75 10.73 -8.38 2.39
C PRO A 75 9.63 -8.42 3.47
N ILE A 76 9.16 -9.61 3.85
CA ILE A 76 8.09 -9.77 4.85
C ILE A 76 8.61 -10.03 6.26
N ALA A 77 9.91 -9.83 6.48
CA ALA A 77 10.56 -10.00 7.77
C ALA A 77 10.30 -11.40 8.36
N ASP A 78 9.58 -11.48 9.48
CA ASP A 78 9.21 -12.74 10.15
C ASP A 78 7.93 -13.39 9.60
N GLY A 79 7.37 -12.83 8.53
CA GLY A 79 6.09 -13.21 7.92
C GLY A 79 4.85 -12.87 8.76
N LYS A 80 4.98 -12.02 9.78
CA LYS A 80 3.88 -11.66 10.69
C LYS A 80 3.55 -10.16 10.69
N ARG A 81 4.21 -9.37 9.84
CA ARG A 81 4.08 -7.91 9.83
C ARG A 81 4.24 -7.35 8.43
N ILE A 82 3.52 -6.25 8.18
CA ILE A 82 3.66 -5.42 6.98
C ILE A 82 4.57 -4.20 7.21
N SER A 83 5.17 -4.08 8.40
CA SER A 83 5.94 -2.90 8.77
C SER A 83 7.13 -2.61 7.85
N PRO A 84 7.87 -3.58 7.27
CA PRO A 84 8.92 -3.26 6.32
C PRO A 84 8.43 -2.42 5.14
N PHE A 85 7.27 -2.74 4.56
CA PHE A 85 6.69 -1.96 3.47
C PHE A 85 6.32 -0.53 3.92
N TRP A 86 5.62 -0.41 5.05
CA TRP A 86 5.19 0.89 5.58
C TRP A 86 6.36 1.77 6.03
N ASP A 87 7.39 1.15 6.61
CA ASP A 87 8.61 1.82 7.03
C ASP A 87 9.37 2.34 5.80
N GLY A 88 9.48 1.54 4.72
CA GLY A 88 10.08 1.97 3.45
C GLY A 88 9.37 3.15 2.81
N ILE A 89 8.03 3.10 2.74
CA ILE A 89 7.20 4.22 2.25
C ILE A 89 7.46 5.48 3.08
N LYS A 90 7.53 5.34 4.41
CA LYS A 90 7.84 6.45 5.31
C LYS A 90 9.23 7.02 5.07
N ILE A 91 10.26 6.17 4.98
CA ILE A 91 11.65 6.57 4.73
C ILE A 91 11.72 7.40 3.44
N MET A 92 11.14 6.90 2.33
CA MET A 92 11.14 7.59 1.04
C MET A 92 10.42 8.95 1.10
N LYS A 93 9.26 9.01 1.76
CA LYS A 93 8.53 10.26 1.97
C LYS A 93 9.34 11.29 2.73
N GLU A 94 10.05 10.88 3.78
CA GLU A 94 10.86 11.79 4.61
C GLU A 94 12.10 12.29 3.84
N LEU A 95 12.79 11.40 3.12
CA LEU A 95 13.91 11.77 2.25
C LEU A 95 13.47 12.75 1.16
N ASN A 96 12.29 12.55 0.56
CA ASN A 96 11.76 13.43 -0.48
C ASN A 96 11.43 14.85 -0.01
N LYS A 97 11.26 15.11 1.30
CA LYS A 97 10.96 16.46 1.80
C LYS A 97 12.12 17.43 1.60
N LYS A 98 13.37 16.95 1.68
CA LYS A 98 14.58 17.76 1.56
C LYS A 98 15.34 17.51 0.25
N GLU A 99 14.94 16.49 -0.51
CA GLU A 99 15.53 16.19 -1.80
C GLU A 99 15.27 17.35 -2.79
N ALA A 100 16.29 17.76 -3.54
CA ALA A 100 16.16 18.74 -4.61
C ALA A 100 16.14 18.07 -5.99
N ASP A 101 16.75 16.89 -6.10
CA ASP A 101 16.84 16.12 -7.33
C ASP A 101 15.47 15.52 -7.71
N ALA A 102 14.93 15.97 -8.85
CA ALA A 102 13.65 15.52 -9.38
C ALA A 102 13.67 14.04 -9.83
N ALA A 103 14.81 13.54 -10.30
CA ALA A 103 14.95 12.14 -10.71
C ALA A 103 14.90 11.22 -9.49
N LYS A 104 15.62 11.56 -8.41
CA LYS A 104 15.56 10.81 -7.14
C LYS A 104 14.16 10.81 -6.53
N LYS A 105 13.45 11.95 -6.58
CA LYS A 105 12.05 12.02 -6.14
C LYS A 105 11.17 11.08 -6.96
N THR A 106 11.31 11.11 -8.28
CA THR A 106 10.53 10.26 -9.20
C THR A 106 10.78 8.79 -8.93
N GLU A 107 12.04 8.38 -8.78
CA GLU A 107 12.41 7.00 -8.45
C GLU A 107 11.80 6.53 -7.12
N ARG A 108 11.95 7.33 -6.06
CA ARG A 108 11.37 7.04 -4.75
C ARG A 108 9.84 7.02 -4.79
N ASN A 109 9.21 7.92 -5.54
CA ASN A 109 7.76 7.95 -5.72
C ASN A 109 7.25 6.69 -6.44
N ALA A 110 7.94 6.24 -7.50
CA ALA A 110 7.63 4.98 -8.15
C ALA A 110 7.81 3.79 -7.19
N ARG A 111 8.86 3.82 -6.35
CA ARG A 111 9.09 2.78 -5.34
C ARG A 111 8.02 2.78 -4.24
N ILE A 112 7.49 3.93 -3.83
CA ILE A 112 6.35 4.02 -2.89
C ILE A 112 5.14 3.24 -3.43
N VAL A 113 4.76 3.46 -4.70
CA VAL A 113 3.64 2.73 -5.32
C VAL A 113 3.93 1.23 -5.35
N LYS A 114 5.11 0.83 -5.81
CA LYS A 114 5.52 -0.59 -5.85
C LYS A 114 5.50 -1.25 -4.46
N LEU A 115 5.85 -0.54 -3.39
CA LEU A 115 5.78 -1.07 -2.03
C LEU A 115 4.34 -1.31 -1.56
N HIS A 116 3.39 -0.47 -1.98
CA HIS A 116 1.99 -0.73 -1.73
C HIS A 116 1.52 -2.00 -2.44
N GLU A 117 1.83 -2.12 -3.73
CA GLU A 117 1.49 -3.27 -4.57
C GLU A 117 2.09 -4.57 -4.04
N GLN A 118 3.39 -4.55 -3.72
CA GLN A 118 4.09 -5.70 -3.13
C GLN A 118 3.46 -6.10 -1.78
N CYS A 119 3.11 -5.13 -0.93
CA CYS A 119 2.42 -5.42 0.33
C CYS A 119 1.05 -6.06 0.10
N ILE A 120 0.28 -5.59 -0.89
CA ILE A 120 -1.03 -6.15 -1.27
C ILE A 120 -0.85 -7.59 -1.74
N GLN A 121 0.08 -7.84 -2.66
CA GLN A 121 0.39 -9.17 -3.17
C GLN A 121 0.79 -10.15 -2.07
N CYS A 122 1.63 -9.73 -1.11
CA CYS A 122 2.03 -10.58 0.01
C CYS A 122 0.89 -10.86 1.01
N LEU A 123 -0.11 -9.98 1.09
CA LEU A 123 -1.32 -10.21 1.87
C LEU A 123 -2.28 -11.17 1.14
N GLU A 124 -2.54 -10.93 -0.15
CA GLU A 124 -3.44 -11.74 -0.99
C GLU A 124 -2.93 -13.18 -1.15
N SER A 125 -1.62 -13.37 -1.29
CA SER A 125 -0.97 -14.70 -1.31
C SER A 125 -0.93 -15.39 0.06
N LYS A 126 -1.39 -14.73 1.12
CA LYS A 126 -1.34 -15.23 2.51
C LYS A 126 0.07 -15.56 3.02
N ALA A 127 1.11 -15.05 2.37
CA ALA A 127 2.49 -15.15 2.82
C ALA A 127 2.68 -14.42 4.18
N ILE A 128 1.96 -13.32 4.39
CA ILE A 128 1.94 -12.58 5.66
C ILE A 128 0.77 -13.05 6.53
N LYS A 129 1.08 -13.64 7.68
CA LYS A 129 0.09 -14.12 8.66
C LYS A 129 -0.10 -13.07 9.77
N LEU A 130 -1.04 -12.15 9.56
CA LEU A 130 -1.36 -11.09 10.51
C LEU A 130 -2.27 -11.60 11.63
N LYS A 131 -1.85 -11.43 12.90
CA LYS A 131 -2.66 -11.81 14.08
C LYS A 131 -4.06 -11.18 14.09
N LYS A 132 -4.18 -9.94 13.61
CA LYS A 132 -5.44 -9.17 13.60
C LYS A 132 -6.26 -9.31 12.31
N ALA A 133 -5.73 -10.03 11.32
CA ALA A 133 -6.40 -10.28 10.05
C ALA A 133 -6.21 -11.76 9.69
N ASN A 134 -6.77 -12.61 10.55
CA ASN A 134 -6.62 -14.07 10.54
C ASN A 134 -7.81 -14.80 9.89
N THR A 135 -8.81 -14.06 9.41
CA THR A 135 -9.93 -14.58 8.60
C THR A 135 -9.91 -13.92 7.24
N ASP A 136 -10.51 -14.54 6.23
CA ASP A 136 -10.54 -13.99 4.87
C ASP A 136 -11.25 -12.63 4.82
N ALA A 137 -12.31 -12.43 5.60
CA ALA A 137 -12.99 -11.14 5.71
C ALA A 137 -12.08 -10.04 6.29
N LEU A 138 -11.35 -10.34 7.37
CA LEU A 138 -10.43 -9.38 7.98
C LEU A 138 -9.20 -9.12 7.10
N LEU A 139 -8.73 -10.13 6.37
CA LEU A 139 -7.65 -9.99 5.39
C LEU A 139 -8.09 -9.11 4.21
N LYS A 140 -9.30 -9.33 3.67
CA LYS A 140 -9.91 -8.48 2.64
C LYS A 140 -10.01 -7.03 3.11
N ALA A 141 -10.52 -6.79 4.31
CA ALA A 141 -10.56 -5.45 4.90
C ALA A 141 -9.16 -4.83 5.04
N LYS A 142 -8.15 -5.65 5.35
CA LYS A 142 -6.76 -5.19 5.46
C LYS A 142 -6.14 -4.82 4.11
N VAL A 143 -6.44 -5.59 3.06
CA VAL A 143 -6.04 -5.27 1.68
C VAL A 143 -6.73 -3.98 1.22
N ALA A 144 -8.02 -3.81 1.52
CA ALA A 144 -8.75 -2.57 1.23
C ALA A 144 -8.13 -1.34 1.93
N ASP A 145 -7.76 -1.44 3.22
CA ASP A 145 -7.01 -0.38 3.93
C ASP A 145 -5.66 -0.08 3.26
N GLN A 146 -4.98 -1.09 2.73
CA GLN A 146 -3.71 -0.90 2.03
C GLN A 146 -3.89 -0.21 0.68
N LEU A 147 -4.92 -0.56 -0.09
CA LEU A 147 -5.31 0.12 -1.34
C LEU A 147 -5.71 1.58 -1.08
N ALA A 148 -6.47 1.85 -0.02
CA ALA A 148 -6.84 3.21 0.37
C ALA A 148 -5.62 4.09 0.70
N ARG A 149 -4.59 3.50 1.34
CA ARG A 149 -3.32 4.20 1.60
C ARG A 149 -2.52 4.41 0.31
N GLN A 150 -2.54 3.45 -0.61
CA GLN A 150 -1.92 3.60 -1.91
C GLN A 150 -2.55 4.77 -2.68
N ALA A 151 -3.88 4.83 -2.76
CA ALA A 151 -4.59 5.94 -3.39
C ALA A 151 -4.26 7.29 -2.73
N GLU A 152 -4.17 7.34 -1.39
CA GLU A 152 -3.78 8.54 -0.67
C GLU A 152 -2.36 9.01 -1.03
N ASP A 153 -1.41 8.09 -1.15
CA ASP A 153 -0.02 8.42 -1.48
C ASP A 153 0.15 8.76 -2.95
N MET A 154 -0.56 8.09 -3.84
CA MET A 154 -0.68 8.44 -5.25
C MET A 154 -1.20 9.87 -5.42
N PHE A 155 -2.21 10.25 -4.64
CA PHE A 155 -2.82 11.59 -4.68
C PHE A 155 -1.97 12.68 -4.01
N LYS A 156 -1.41 12.42 -2.83
CA LYS A 156 -0.75 13.46 -2.02
C LYS A 156 0.73 13.60 -2.30
N VAL A 157 1.43 12.49 -2.59
CA VAL A 157 2.89 12.45 -2.68
C VAL A 157 3.36 12.24 -4.10
N VAL A 158 2.87 11.19 -4.76
CA VAL A 158 3.33 10.81 -6.09
C VAL A 158 2.77 11.73 -7.17
N LYS A 159 1.57 12.27 -6.97
CA LYS A 159 0.83 13.07 -7.96
C LYS A 159 0.56 12.28 -9.24
N SER A 160 0.18 11.02 -9.07
CA SER A 160 -0.27 10.13 -10.16
C SER A 160 -1.45 10.74 -10.92
N SER A 161 -1.72 10.22 -12.11
CA SER A 161 -2.83 10.69 -12.92
C SER A 161 -4.19 10.41 -12.24
N PRO A 162 -5.24 11.20 -12.54
CA PRO A 162 -6.58 10.93 -12.03
C PRO A 162 -7.08 9.52 -12.35
N ALA A 163 -6.78 8.98 -13.54
CA ALA A 163 -7.19 7.65 -13.95
C ALA A 163 -6.61 6.55 -13.04
N GLU A 164 -5.32 6.63 -12.72
CA GLU A 164 -4.65 5.66 -11.85
C GLU A 164 -5.17 5.75 -10.41
N ILE A 165 -5.31 6.98 -9.88
CA ILE A 165 -5.85 7.20 -8.53
C ILE A 165 -7.27 6.67 -8.43
N TYR A 166 -8.11 6.97 -9.41
CA TYR A 166 -9.50 6.52 -9.48
C TYR A 166 -9.60 4.99 -9.44
N ALA A 167 -8.80 4.30 -10.26
CA ALA A 167 -8.83 2.84 -10.33
C ALA A 167 -8.49 2.20 -8.97
N VAL A 168 -7.44 2.67 -8.29
CA VAL A 168 -7.02 2.15 -6.98
C VAL A 168 -8.03 2.53 -5.89
N ALA A 169 -8.53 3.76 -5.90
CA ALA A 169 -9.48 4.24 -4.90
C ALA A 169 -10.86 3.55 -5.02
N LYS A 170 -11.35 3.35 -6.24
CA LYS A 170 -12.58 2.60 -6.53
C LYS A 170 -12.45 1.16 -6.02
N LYS A 171 -11.38 0.46 -6.38
CA LYS A 171 -11.12 -0.91 -5.89
C LYS A 171 -11.05 -0.97 -4.35
N ALA A 172 -10.44 0.03 -3.71
CA ALA A 172 -10.38 0.09 -2.24
C ALA A 172 -11.78 0.20 -1.61
N VAL A 173 -12.66 1.05 -2.16
CA VAL A 173 -14.04 1.22 -1.67
C VAL A 173 -14.89 0.00 -1.95
N GLU A 174 -14.84 -0.57 -3.16
CA GLU A 174 -15.59 -1.79 -3.50
C GLU A 174 -15.19 -2.98 -2.60
N MET A 175 -13.91 -3.07 -2.26
CA MET A 175 -13.40 -4.13 -1.40
C MET A 175 -13.69 -3.89 0.08
N GLY A 176 -13.53 -2.65 0.56
CA GLY A 176 -13.66 -2.29 1.97
C GLY A 176 -15.09 -1.97 2.42
N GLY A 177 -15.98 -1.65 1.48
CA GLY A 177 -17.35 -1.25 1.75
C GLY A 177 -17.43 -0.06 2.70
N LYS A 178 -18.45 -0.08 3.58
CA LYS A 178 -18.72 0.99 4.54
C LYS A 178 -17.63 1.17 5.61
N ASP A 179 -16.83 0.14 5.89
CA ASP A 179 -15.76 0.21 6.91
C ASP A 179 -14.41 0.71 6.37
N ILE A 180 -14.36 1.16 5.11
CA ILE A 180 -13.12 1.66 4.50
C ILE A 180 -12.60 2.90 5.22
N THR A 181 -11.28 3.00 5.35
CA THR A 181 -10.63 4.13 6.01
C THR A 181 -10.86 5.45 5.26
N TYR A 182 -11.04 6.55 6.01
CA TYR A 182 -11.21 7.92 5.50
C TYR A 182 -10.18 8.34 4.43
N LYS A 183 -9.01 7.70 4.39
CA LYS A 183 -7.90 8.02 3.48
C LYS A 183 -8.27 7.95 2.01
N VAL A 184 -9.22 7.09 1.64
CA VAL A 184 -9.66 6.94 0.24
C VAL A 184 -10.61 8.05 -0.21
N LEU A 185 -11.31 8.71 0.72
CA LEU A 185 -12.42 9.60 0.38
C LEU A 185 -12.00 10.76 -0.53
N HIS A 186 -10.97 11.51 -0.13
CA HIS A 186 -10.51 12.66 -0.92
C HIS A 186 -9.84 12.25 -2.25
N PRO A 187 -8.93 11.26 -2.28
CA PRO A 187 -8.38 10.74 -3.55
C PRO A 187 -9.46 10.28 -4.53
N TYR A 188 -10.46 9.53 -4.06
CA TYR A 188 -11.54 9.05 -4.93
C TYR A 188 -12.35 10.25 -5.47
N ALA A 189 -12.85 11.11 -4.60
CA ALA A 189 -13.63 12.28 -4.99
C ALA A 189 -12.91 13.18 -6.01
N SER A 190 -11.64 13.50 -5.74
CA SER A 190 -10.87 14.36 -6.63
C SER A 190 -10.63 13.71 -7.99
N SER A 191 -10.32 12.41 -8.02
CA SER A 191 -10.04 11.70 -9.26
C SER A 191 -11.30 11.47 -10.11
N VAL A 192 -12.45 11.11 -9.51
CA VAL A 192 -13.70 10.93 -10.26
C VAL A 192 -14.22 12.25 -10.84
N VAL A 193 -14.12 13.35 -10.09
CA VAL A 193 -14.49 14.69 -10.59
C VAL A 193 -13.62 15.10 -11.77
N ALA A 194 -12.30 14.91 -11.67
CA ALA A 194 -11.38 15.21 -12.76
C ALA A 194 -11.67 14.37 -14.02
N LEU A 195 -11.97 13.08 -13.86
CA LEU A 195 -12.33 12.21 -14.98
C LEU A 195 -13.69 12.57 -15.59
N TYR A 196 -14.66 13.01 -14.78
CA TYR A 196 -15.94 13.52 -15.27
C TYR A 196 -15.76 14.79 -16.10
N GLN A 197 -14.99 15.77 -15.60
CA GLN A 197 -14.65 17.00 -16.33
C GLN A 197 -13.95 16.71 -17.66
N ALA A 198 -13.14 15.64 -17.71
CA ALA A 198 -12.48 15.19 -18.92
C ALA A 198 -13.36 14.33 -19.85
N GLY A 199 -14.65 14.13 -19.53
CA GLY A 199 -15.59 13.30 -20.29
C GLY A 199 -15.25 11.80 -20.29
N LYS A 200 -14.42 11.34 -19.36
CA LYS A 200 -13.96 9.94 -19.25
C LYS A 200 -14.83 9.09 -18.32
N VAL A 201 -15.61 9.73 -17.45
CA VAL A 201 -16.58 9.10 -16.56
C VAL A 201 -17.92 9.80 -16.75
N PRO A 202 -19.06 9.09 -16.86
CA PRO A 202 -20.37 9.72 -17.01
C PRO A 202 -20.85 10.39 -15.71
N ALA A 203 -21.74 11.38 -15.84
CA ALA A 203 -22.29 12.12 -14.70
C ALA A 203 -22.96 11.22 -13.65
N GLU A 204 -23.62 10.15 -14.09
CA GLU A 204 -24.26 9.17 -13.21
C GLU A 204 -23.24 8.48 -12.29
N GLU A 205 -22.09 8.08 -12.83
CA GLU A 205 -21.04 7.42 -12.05
C GLU A 205 -20.38 8.39 -11.07
N ALA A 206 -20.19 9.65 -11.46
CA ALA A 206 -19.71 10.69 -10.54
C ALA A 206 -20.69 10.94 -9.38
N ARG A 207 -22.00 10.98 -9.64
CA ARG A 207 -23.04 11.12 -8.60
C ARG A 207 -23.08 9.91 -7.67
N LYS A 208 -23.05 8.69 -8.22
CA LYS A 208 -22.98 7.47 -7.41
C LYS A 208 -21.75 7.46 -6.49
N ALA A 209 -20.60 7.92 -6.99
CA ALA A 209 -19.40 8.06 -6.17
C ALA A 209 -19.59 9.12 -5.07
N HIS A 210 -20.20 10.27 -5.38
CA HIS A 210 -20.53 11.29 -4.37
C HIS A 210 -21.40 10.74 -3.25
N ASP A 211 -22.50 10.07 -3.59
CA ASP A 211 -23.47 9.57 -2.61
C ASP A 211 -22.84 8.48 -1.74
N LEU A 212 -22.20 7.50 -2.38
CA LEU A 212 -21.51 6.41 -1.68
C LEU A 212 -20.44 6.94 -0.70
N LEU A 213 -19.64 7.92 -1.10
CA LEU A 213 -18.59 8.42 -0.24
C LEU A 213 -19.13 9.28 0.92
N ASN A 214 -20.26 9.97 0.73
CA ASN A 214 -20.95 10.65 1.83
C ASN A 214 -21.52 9.64 2.82
N ASP A 215 -22.16 8.58 2.34
CA ASP A 215 -22.69 7.51 3.19
C ASP A 215 -21.57 6.86 4.03
N ILE A 216 -20.44 6.53 3.40
CA ILE A 216 -19.26 6.00 4.12
C ILE A 216 -18.80 6.99 5.19
N ALA A 217 -18.72 8.28 4.86
CA ALA A 217 -18.25 9.27 5.81
C ALA A 217 -19.21 9.41 6.99
N ASP A 218 -20.52 9.49 6.75
CA ASP A 218 -21.54 9.68 7.78
C ASP A 218 -21.67 8.47 8.69
N ASP A 219 -21.75 7.27 8.12
CA ASP A 219 -21.80 6.03 8.90
C ASP A 219 -20.59 5.90 9.83
N ASN A 220 -19.38 6.26 9.35
CA ASN A 220 -18.19 6.20 10.18
C ASN A 220 -18.09 7.34 11.20
N ILE A 221 -18.61 8.54 10.92
CA ILE A 221 -18.68 9.62 11.92
C ILE A 221 -19.53 9.16 13.09
N ILE A 222 -20.76 8.72 12.80
CA ILE A 222 -21.73 8.24 13.81
C ILE A 222 -21.13 7.08 14.60
N LYS A 223 -20.62 6.05 13.91
CA LYS A 223 -20.00 4.88 14.54
C LYS A 223 -18.84 5.26 15.47
N GLN A 224 -18.01 6.23 15.10
CA GLN A 224 -16.88 6.65 15.94
C GLN A 224 -17.33 7.51 17.13
N GLU A 225 -18.40 8.30 17.00
CA GLU A 225 -18.99 9.06 18.10
C GLU A 225 -19.66 8.14 19.13
N GLU A 226 -20.41 7.14 18.66
CA GLU A 226 -20.97 6.09 19.52
C GLU A 226 -19.88 5.31 20.27
N LEU A 227 -18.80 4.94 19.58
CA LEU A 227 -17.64 4.31 20.22
C LEU A 227 -16.97 5.22 21.25
N ALA A 228 -16.86 6.52 20.97
CA ALA A 228 -16.30 7.47 21.92
C ALA A 228 -17.15 7.53 23.20
N ASN A 229 -18.48 7.67 23.06
CA ASN A 229 -19.41 7.69 24.18
C ASN A 229 -19.30 6.42 25.03
N LYS A 230 -19.32 5.24 24.38
CA LYS A 230 -19.12 3.96 25.06
C LYS A 230 -17.79 3.90 25.82
N TYR A 231 -16.70 4.39 25.24
CA TYR A 231 -15.39 4.39 25.91
C TYR A 231 -15.29 5.40 27.04
N ALA A 232 -16.06 6.50 27.00
CA ALA A 232 -16.19 7.43 28.11
C ALA A 232 -16.89 6.76 29.30
N GLU A 233 -17.99 6.03 29.06
CA GLU A 233 -18.70 5.24 30.08
C GLU A 233 -17.80 4.15 30.69
N GLU A 234 -17.00 3.47 29.87
CA GLU A 234 -15.98 2.50 30.30
C GLU A 234 -14.76 3.14 30.99
N LYS A 235 -14.71 4.47 31.14
CA LYS A 235 -13.56 5.25 31.65
C LYS A 235 -12.25 4.94 30.92
N ASN A 236 -12.32 4.67 29.63
CA ASN A 236 -11.19 4.34 28.77
C ASN A 236 -10.76 5.54 27.90
N ALA A 237 -10.19 6.55 28.53
CA ALA A 237 -9.81 7.82 27.89
C ALA A 237 -8.95 7.66 26.64
N LYS A 238 -8.08 6.64 26.57
CA LYS A 238 -7.23 6.39 25.40
C LYS A 238 -8.03 5.93 24.18
N LYS A 239 -9.01 5.05 24.37
CA LYS A 239 -9.86 4.57 23.27
C LYS A 239 -10.88 5.63 22.88
N GLU A 240 -11.47 6.32 23.85
CA GLU A 240 -12.36 7.46 23.63
C GLU A 240 -11.68 8.52 22.76
N LYS A 241 -10.50 9.01 23.18
CA LYS A 241 -9.74 9.99 22.41
C LYS A 241 -9.48 9.53 20.98
N ARG A 242 -9.14 8.25 20.80
CA ARG A 242 -8.88 7.68 19.47
C ARG A 242 -10.15 7.66 18.60
N ALA A 243 -11.29 7.30 19.15
CA ALA A 243 -12.56 7.29 18.43
C ALA A 243 -12.95 8.72 18.01
N ASN A 244 -12.83 9.68 18.94
CA ASN A 244 -13.00 11.11 18.65
C ASN A 244 -12.07 11.62 17.55
N ASP A 245 -10.79 11.23 17.59
CA ASP A 245 -9.82 11.60 16.55
C ASP A 245 -10.22 11.02 15.18
N TYR A 246 -10.78 9.80 15.13
CA TYR A 246 -11.28 9.20 13.89
C TYR A 246 -12.55 9.88 13.37
N SER A 247 -13.55 10.19 14.21
CA SER A 247 -14.73 10.96 13.80
C SER A 247 -14.30 12.27 13.13
N LYS A 248 -13.41 13.04 13.78
CA LYS A 248 -12.86 14.30 13.23
C LYS A 248 -12.17 14.10 11.88
N LEU A 249 -11.48 12.98 11.67
CA LEU A 249 -10.83 12.68 10.40
C LEU A 249 -11.84 12.40 9.29
N TYR A 250 -12.90 11.63 9.54
CA TYR A 250 -13.97 11.42 8.57
C TYR A 250 -14.69 12.74 8.25
N THR A 251 -15.06 13.54 9.24
CA THR A 251 -15.66 14.87 9.03
C THR A 251 -14.78 15.77 8.17
N LYS A 252 -13.48 15.82 8.47
CA LYS A 252 -12.51 16.60 7.68
C LYS A 252 -12.41 16.14 6.24
N TYR A 253 -12.42 14.83 5.99
CA TYR A 253 -12.31 14.28 4.64
C TYR A 253 -13.63 14.40 3.86
N LYS A 254 -14.79 14.29 4.52
CA LYS A 254 -16.11 14.60 3.94
C LYS A 254 -16.15 16.02 3.39
N ILE A 255 -15.72 17.00 4.20
CA ILE A 255 -15.66 18.41 3.78
C ILE A 255 -14.78 18.59 2.54
N ARG A 256 -13.59 17.97 2.54
CA ARG A 256 -12.64 18.07 1.41
C ARG A 256 -13.19 17.45 0.14
N MET A 257 -13.74 16.26 0.23
CA MET A 257 -14.38 15.57 -0.88
C MET A 257 -15.54 16.38 -1.44
N ASN A 258 -16.46 16.88 -0.60
CA ASN A 258 -17.62 17.64 -1.08
C ASN A 258 -17.19 18.96 -1.73
N LYS A 259 -16.03 19.51 -1.36
CA LYS A 259 -15.44 20.65 -2.07
C LYS A 259 -14.98 20.27 -3.49
N GLU A 260 -14.55 19.04 -3.74
CA GLU A 260 -14.23 18.58 -5.10
C GLU A 260 -15.49 18.51 -5.96
N PHE A 261 -16.57 17.90 -5.46
CA PHE A 261 -17.82 17.76 -6.20
C PHE A 261 -18.53 19.09 -6.47
N LYS A 262 -18.31 20.13 -5.66
CA LYS A 262 -18.84 21.49 -5.93
C LYS A 262 -18.18 22.21 -7.12
N LYS A 263 -17.13 21.64 -7.72
CA LYS A 263 -16.44 22.21 -8.88
C LYS A 263 -17.12 21.88 -10.21
N VAL A 264 -18.15 21.03 -10.18
CA VAL A 264 -18.85 20.49 -11.35
C VAL A 264 -20.35 20.57 -11.18
#